data_AF-A0A7U4J8J1-F1
#
_entry.id   AF-A0A7U4J8J1-F1
#
_cell.length_a   1.000
_cell.length_b   1.000
_cell.length_c   1.000
_cell.angle_alpha   90.00
_cell.angle_beta   90.00
_cell.angle_gamma   90.00
#
_symmetry.space_group_name_H-M   'P 1'
#
loop_
_entity.id
_entity.type
_entity.pdbx_description
1 polymer ?
#
loop_
_entity_poly.entity_id
_entity_poly.type
_entity_poly.pdbx_seq_one_letter_code
_entity_poly.pdbx_strand_id
1 'polypeptide(L)'
;MTPFDTALRVQRREVDAVRVSISVEIERITEIETRSRAHDTRMIDERALAYALPVASDAWTARMRSERMRLHDAAVLADARLRRLREQAVEAYGTMRAIEGAAERHQDEEDRIVASAEQSAADDIAAAQFLRARRIRGARR
;
A
#
# COMPACT_ATOMS: atom_id res chain seq x y z
N MET A 1 -0.72 -11.54 -22.07
CA MET A 1 -1.32 -10.50 -21.19
C MET A 1 -2.61 -11.08 -20.65
N THR A 2 -2.67 -11.34 -19.35
CA THR A 2 -3.87 -11.88 -18.69
C THR A 2 -4.89 -10.75 -18.46
N PRO A 3 -6.19 -11.06 -18.28
CA PRO A 3 -7.20 -10.07 -17.88
C PRO A 3 -6.85 -9.34 -16.57
N PHE A 4 -6.02 -9.96 -15.71
CA PHE A 4 -5.61 -9.41 -14.42
C PHE A 4 -4.44 -8.42 -14.51
N ASP A 5 -3.63 -8.47 -15.58
CA ASP A 5 -2.41 -7.64 -15.71
C ASP A 5 -2.72 -6.13 -15.64
N THR A 6 -3.83 -5.72 -16.26
CA THR A 6 -4.25 -4.30 -16.24
C THR A 6 -4.74 -3.90 -14.86
N ALA A 7 -5.54 -4.74 -14.20
CA ALA A 7 -6.06 -4.48 -12.87
C ALA A 7 -4.93 -4.41 -11.82
N LEU A 8 -3.97 -5.33 -11.87
CA LEU A 8 -2.79 -5.33 -11.02
C LEU A 8 -1.92 -4.10 -11.24
N ARG A 9 -1.74 -3.66 -12.49
CA ARG A 9 -0.99 -2.44 -12.79
C ARG A 9 -1.65 -1.19 -12.22
N VAL A 10 -2.97 -1.08 -12.32
CA VAL A 10 -3.72 0.03 -11.71
C VAL A 10 -3.57 -0.01 -10.19
N GLN A 11 -3.77 -1.17 -9.58
CA GLN A 11 -3.69 -1.28 -8.12
C GLN A 11 -2.30 -1.03 -7.55
N ARG A 12 -1.24 -1.45 -8.24
CA ARG A 12 0.13 -1.11 -7.82
C ARG A 12 0.36 0.41 -7.79
N ARG A 13 -0.18 1.15 -8.78
CA ARG A 13 -0.09 2.62 -8.80
C ARG A 13 -0.88 3.26 -7.66
N GLU A 14 -2.04 2.71 -7.31
CA GLU A 14 -2.83 3.19 -6.18
C GLU A 14 -2.08 2.98 -4.85
N VAL A 15 -1.50 1.80 -4.65
CA VAL A 15 -0.65 1.50 -3.49
C VAL A 15 0.56 2.43 -3.43
N ASP A 16 1.26 2.64 -4.54
CA ASP A 16 2.41 3.54 -4.61
C ASP A 16 2.02 5.00 -4.28
N ALA A 17 0.87 5.46 -4.79
CA ALA A 17 0.37 6.81 -4.53
C ALA A 17 0.05 7.03 -3.03
N VAL A 18 -0.59 6.05 -2.39
CA VAL A 18 -0.89 6.12 -0.95
C VAL A 18 0.41 6.08 -0.14
N ARG A 19 1.37 5.24 -0.52
CA ARG A 19 2.69 5.16 0.14
C ARG A 19 3.42 6.50 0.11
N VAL A 20 3.47 7.15 -1.05
CA VAL A 20 4.08 8.48 -1.21
C VAL A 20 3.36 9.50 -0.33
N SER A 21 2.03 9.48 -0.31
CA SER A 21 1.23 10.40 0.51
C SER A 21 1.49 10.23 2.01
N ILE A 22 1.64 8.99 2.47
CA ILE A 22 2.02 8.68 3.86
C ILE A 22 3.40 9.26 4.19
N SER A 23 4.39 9.07 3.31
CA SER A 23 5.74 9.62 3.52
C SER A 23 5.72 11.14 3.65
N VAL A 24 4.96 11.83 2.79
CA VAL A 24 4.81 13.30 2.84
C VAL A 24 4.17 13.76 4.16
N GLU A 25 3.12 13.08 4.63
CA GLU A 25 2.49 13.46 5.90
C GLU A 25 3.37 13.16 7.13
N ILE A 26 4.20 12.11 7.09
CA ILE A 26 5.19 11.82 8.15
C ILE A 26 6.26 12.94 8.21
N GLU A 27 6.76 13.38 7.06
CA GLU A 27 7.71 14.48 6.98
C GLU A 27 7.09 15.77 7.52
N ARG A 28 5.84 16.06 7.15
CA ARG A 28 5.08 17.19 7.68
C ARG A 28 4.94 17.17 9.19
N ILE A 29 4.62 16.01 9.79
CA ILE A 29 4.55 15.86 11.25
C ILE A 29 5.91 16.17 11.88
N THR A 30 6.98 15.63 11.30
CA THR A 30 8.35 15.84 11.78
C THR A 30 8.75 17.32 11.74
N GLU A 31 8.37 18.04 10.68
CA GLU A 31 8.58 19.48 10.57
C GLU A 31 7.81 20.25 11.66
N ILE A 32 6.54 19.91 11.88
CA ILE A 32 5.70 20.54 12.91
C ILE A 32 6.29 20.31 14.30
N GLU A 33 6.75 19.08 14.61
CA GLU A 33 7.41 18.77 15.87
C GLU A 33 8.68 19.59 16.05
N THR A 34 9.51 19.68 15.01
CA THR A 34 10.75 20.48 15.04
C THR A 34 10.44 21.95 15.31
N ARG A 35 9.43 22.50 14.64
CA ARG A 35 8.97 23.88 14.86
C ARG A 35 8.39 24.08 16.26
N SER A 36 7.66 23.10 16.79
CA SER A 36 7.13 23.16 18.16
C SER A 36 8.26 23.19 19.19
N ARG A 37 9.28 22.33 19.03
CA ARG A 37 10.46 22.35 19.92
C ARG A 37 11.20 23.68 19.85
N ALA A 38 11.40 24.21 18.63
CA ALA A 38 12.03 25.52 18.46
C ALA A 38 11.20 26.67 19.07
N HIS A 39 9.87 26.59 19.01
CA HIS A 39 8.96 27.52 19.67
C HIS A 39 9.12 27.46 21.19
N ASP A 40 9.14 26.25 21.76
CA ASP A 40 9.31 26.04 23.20
C ASP A 40 10.67 26.55 23.69
N THR A 41 11.76 26.32 22.94
CA THR A 41 13.09 26.89 23.24
C THR A 41 13.04 28.42 23.27
N ARG A 42 12.46 29.06 22.24
CA ARG A 42 12.34 30.53 22.20
C ARG A 42 11.51 31.08 23.37
N MET A 43 10.48 30.36 23.79
CA MET A 43 9.67 30.73 24.96
C MET A 43 10.46 30.68 26.26
N ILE A 44 11.37 29.70 26.40
CA ILE A 44 12.25 29.58 27.56
C ILE A 44 13.27 30.71 27.57
N ASP A 45 13.93 30.96 26.43
CA ASP A 45 14.94 32.00 26.29
C ASP A 45 14.37 33.39 26.61
N GLU A 46 13.18 33.72 26.06
CA GLU A 46 12.53 35.01 26.34
C GLU A 46 12.16 35.13 27.82
N ARG A 47 11.68 34.06 28.46
CA ARG A 47 11.36 34.09 29.90
C ARG A 47 12.60 34.36 30.75
N ALA A 48 13.74 33.80 30.38
CA ALA A 48 15.01 34.06 31.07
C ALA A 48 15.45 35.52 30.90
N LEU A 49 15.28 36.10 29.71
CA LEU A 49 15.59 37.51 29.44
C LEU A 49 14.63 38.48 30.15
N ALA A 50 13.33 38.19 30.16
CA ALA A 50 12.31 39.00 30.83
C ALA A 50 12.50 39.03 32.37
N TYR A 51 13.12 37.99 32.95
CA TYR A 51 13.52 37.98 34.35
C TYR A 51 14.69 38.94 34.62
N ALA A 52 15.59 39.15 33.65
CA ALA A 52 16.73 40.05 33.76
C ALA A 52 16.39 41.52 33.44
N LEU A 53 15.37 41.76 32.60
CA LEU A 53 14.87 43.09 32.22
C LEU A 53 13.33 43.04 32.19
N PRO A 54 12.61 43.79 33.05
CA PRO A 54 11.15 43.68 33.18
C PRO A 54 10.43 44.39 32.01
N VAL A 55 10.58 43.86 30.80
CA VAL A 55 9.94 44.36 29.58
C VAL A 55 9.30 43.18 28.86
N ALA A 56 8.22 42.64 29.42
CA ALA A 56 7.38 41.68 28.71
C ALA A 56 6.39 42.44 27.82
N SER A 57 6.53 42.34 26.50
CA SER A 57 5.54 42.89 25.56
C SER A 57 4.34 41.96 25.48
N ASP A 58 3.16 42.41 25.93
CA ASP A 58 1.89 41.66 25.83
C ASP A 58 1.60 41.20 24.40
N ALA A 59 1.97 42.00 23.41
CA ALA A 59 1.83 41.67 21.99
C ALA A 59 2.70 40.46 21.58
N TRP A 60 3.93 40.37 22.10
CA TRP A 60 4.80 39.22 21.83
C TRP A 60 4.22 37.93 22.44
N THR A 61 3.72 38.01 23.68
CA THR A 61 3.11 36.87 24.37
C THR A 61 1.85 36.37 23.65
N ALA A 62 1.00 37.30 23.21
CA ALA A 62 -0.19 36.98 22.42
C ALA A 62 0.18 36.28 21.10
N ARG A 63 1.19 36.79 20.39
CA ARG A 63 1.71 36.17 19.15
C ARG A 63 2.24 34.76 19.40
N MET A 64 3.03 34.56 20.45
CA MET A 64 3.58 33.24 20.76
C MET A 64 2.49 32.23 21.13
N ARG A 65 1.46 32.65 21.87
CA ARG A 65 0.29 31.81 22.16
C ARG A 65 -0.44 31.42 20.87
N SER A 66 -0.66 32.37 19.97
CA SER A 66 -1.29 32.10 18.67
C SER A 66 -0.47 31.12 17.83
N GLU A 67 0.85 31.28 17.77
CA GLU A 67 1.71 30.36 17.01
C GLU A 67 1.68 28.94 17.58
N ARG A 68 1.68 28.80 18.91
CA ARG A 68 1.56 27.50 19.57
C ARG A 68 0.22 26.81 19.24
N MET A 69 -0.88 27.56 19.25
CA MET A 69 -2.19 27.04 18.87
C MET A 69 -2.18 26.58 17.40
N ARG A 70 -1.61 27.38 16.49
CA ARG A 70 -1.51 27.00 15.07
C ARG A 70 -0.68 25.73 14.85
N LEU A 71 0.44 25.57 15.59
CA LEU A 71 1.26 24.36 15.52
C LEU A 71 0.50 23.15 16.07
N HIS A 72 -0.24 23.32 17.17
CA HIS A 72 -1.07 22.26 17.73
C HIS A 72 -2.17 21.82 16.74
N ASP A 73 -2.93 22.77 16.19
CA ASP A 73 -3.99 22.48 15.22
C ASP A 73 -3.43 21.81 13.97
N ALA A 74 -2.26 22.27 13.48
CA ALA A 74 -1.57 21.65 12.37
C ALA A 74 -1.15 20.20 12.67
N ALA A 75 -0.65 19.93 13.88
CA ALA A 75 -0.29 18.57 14.30
C ALA A 75 -1.51 17.65 14.34
N VAL A 76 -2.62 18.11 14.94
CA VAL A 76 -3.89 17.35 14.99
C VAL A 76 -4.39 17.02 13.59
N LEU A 77 -4.37 17.99 12.68
CA LEU A 77 -4.80 17.78 11.29
C LEU A 77 -3.89 16.81 10.54
N ALA A 78 -2.57 16.91 10.72
CA ALA A 78 -1.61 16.01 10.09
C ALA A 78 -1.75 14.57 10.61
N ASP A 79 -1.94 14.38 11.93
CA ASP A 79 -2.19 13.05 12.50
C ASP A 79 -3.50 12.44 12.00
N ALA A 80 -4.57 13.23 11.94
CA ALA A 80 -5.85 12.78 11.39
C ALA A 80 -5.74 12.37 9.92
N ARG A 81 -4.96 13.11 9.12
CA ARG A 81 -4.67 12.75 7.72
C ARG A 81 -3.85 11.47 7.61
N LEU A 82 -2.81 11.33 8.43
CA LEU A 82 -1.98 10.12 8.45
C LEU A 82 -2.80 8.87 8.81
N ARG A 83 -3.71 8.96 9.78
CA ARG A 83 -4.64 7.86 10.12
C ARG A 83 -5.49 7.46 8.93
N ARG A 84 -6.13 8.42 8.25
CA ARG A 84 -6.92 8.16 7.05
C ARG A 84 -6.10 7.53 5.93
N LEU A 85 -4.89 8.03 5.69
CA LEU A 85 -4.00 7.45 4.68
C LEU A 85 -3.61 6.01 5.01
N ARG A 86 -3.43 5.68 6.29
CA ARG A 86 -3.17 4.30 6.73
C ARG A 86 -4.38 3.39 6.50
N GLU A 87 -5.59 3.86 6.77
CA GLU A 87 -6.82 3.13 6.46
C GLU A 87 -6.93 2.87 4.94
N GLN A 88 -6.71 3.90 4.12
CA GLN A 88 -6.67 3.77 2.66
C GLN A 88 -5.59 2.80 2.18
N ALA A 89 -4.42 2.78 2.84
CA ALA A 89 -3.37 1.83 2.50
C ALA A 89 -3.81 0.40 2.76
N VAL A 90 -4.45 0.13 3.91
CA VAL A 90 -4.98 -1.19 4.24
C VAL A 90 -5.98 -1.65 3.18
N GLU A 91 -6.89 -0.78 2.76
CA GLU A 91 -7.88 -1.09 1.71
C GLU A 91 -7.23 -1.36 0.35
N ALA A 92 -6.27 -0.52 -0.07
CA ALA A 92 -5.56 -0.68 -1.34
C ALA A 92 -4.74 -1.98 -1.37
N TYR A 93 -4.00 -2.27 -0.29
CA TYR A 93 -3.24 -3.52 -0.16
C TYR A 93 -4.15 -4.74 -0.14
N GLY A 94 -5.27 -4.67 0.58
CA GLY A 94 -6.26 -5.76 0.62
C GLY A 94 -6.83 -6.05 -0.77
N THR A 95 -7.19 -5.01 -1.52
CA THR A 95 -7.70 -5.11 -2.89
C THR A 95 -6.66 -5.69 -3.83
N MET A 96 -5.43 -5.17 -3.81
CA MET A 96 -4.32 -5.70 -4.60
C MET A 96 -4.11 -7.19 -4.32
N ARG A 97 -4.09 -7.59 -3.05
CA ARG A 97 -3.87 -9.00 -2.67
C ARG A 97 -5.00 -9.91 -3.12
N ALA A 98 -6.24 -9.42 -3.09
CA ALA A 98 -7.39 -10.17 -3.60
C ALA A 98 -7.29 -10.42 -5.12
N ILE A 99 -6.84 -9.41 -5.88
CA ILE A 99 -6.62 -9.54 -7.34
C ILE A 99 -5.44 -10.48 -7.62
N GLU A 100 -4.34 -10.37 -6.89
CA GLU A 100 -3.20 -11.31 -7.01
C GLU A 100 -3.66 -12.76 -6.81
N GLY A 101 -4.40 -13.02 -5.72
CA GLY A 101 -4.91 -14.37 -5.47
C GLY A 101 -5.92 -14.85 -6.54
N ALA A 102 -6.68 -13.95 -7.17
CA ALA A 102 -7.54 -14.31 -8.30
C ALA A 102 -6.74 -14.63 -9.57
N ALA A 103 -5.66 -13.89 -9.82
CA ALA A 103 -4.74 -14.14 -10.92
C ALA A 103 -4.00 -15.47 -10.76
N GLU A 104 -3.51 -15.77 -9.55
CA GLU A 104 -2.89 -17.07 -9.21
C GLU A 104 -3.85 -18.23 -9.48
N ARG A 105 -5.09 -18.16 -8.97
CA ARG A 105 -6.10 -19.20 -9.23
C ARG A 105 -6.45 -19.36 -10.71
N HIS A 106 -6.44 -18.28 -11.47
CA HIS A 106 -6.68 -18.34 -12.91
C HIS A 106 -5.52 -19.04 -13.63
N GLN A 107 -4.28 -18.75 -13.26
CA GLN A 107 -3.10 -19.43 -13.80
C GLN A 107 -3.13 -20.92 -13.48
N ASP A 108 -3.42 -21.29 -12.23
CA ASP A 108 -3.55 -22.70 -11.82
C ASP A 108 -4.61 -23.44 -12.64
N GLU A 109 -5.72 -22.78 -12.98
CA GLU A 109 -6.80 -23.39 -13.77
C GLU A 109 -6.42 -23.55 -15.24
N GLU A 110 -5.77 -22.54 -15.84
CA GLU A 110 -5.24 -22.65 -17.21
C GLU A 110 -4.22 -23.79 -17.31
N ASP A 111 -3.31 -23.91 -16.34
CA ASP A 111 -2.31 -24.98 -16.28
C ASP A 111 -2.97 -26.37 -16.18
N ARG A 112 -4.06 -26.49 -15.40
CA ARG A 112 -4.83 -27.74 -15.33
C ARG A 112 -5.53 -28.07 -16.64
N ILE A 113 -6.11 -27.08 -17.32
CA ILE A 113 -6.77 -27.28 -18.61
C ILE A 113 -5.77 -27.79 -19.64
N VAL A 114 -4.58 -27.18 -19.70
CA VAL A 114 -3.49 -27.62 -20.59
C VAL A 114 -3.06 -29.04 -20.26
N ALA A 115 -2.77 -29.35 -19.00
CA ALA A 115 -2.36 -30.69 -18.57
C ALA A 115 -3.45 -31.75 -18.87
N SER A 116 -4.72 -31.41 -18.65
CA SER A 116 -5.84 -32.31 -18.97
C SER A 116 -5.97 -32.56 -20.48
N ALA A 117 -5.72 -31.55 -21.31
CA ALA A 117 -5.74 -31.68 -22.76
C ALA A 117 -4.59 -32.57 -23.26
N GLU A 118 -3.39 -32.36 -22.73
CA GLU A 118 -2.21 -33.19 -23.04
C GLU A 118 -2.42 -34.67 -22.65
N GLN A 119 -2.96 -34.91 -21.45
CA GLN A 119 -3.28 -36.26 -20.98
C GLN A 119 -4.34 -36.93 -21.87
N SER A 120 -5.40 -36.21 -22.23
CA SER A 120 -6.46 -36.74 -23.10
C SER A 120 -5.91 -37.14 -24.47
N ALA A 121 -5.03 -36.32 -25.05
CA ALA A 121 -4.37 -36.64 -26.30
C ALA A 121 -3.46 -37.88 -26.20
N ALA A 122 -2.74 -38.04 -25.09
CA ALA A 122 -1.92 -39.22 -24.84
C ALA A 122 -2.76 -40.49 -24.70
N ASP A 123 -3.88 -40.41 -23.98
CA ASP A 123 -4.81 -41.53 -23.78
C ASP A 123 -5.46 -41.96 -25.10
N ASP A 124 -5.86 -41.02 -25.96
CA ASP A 124 -6.39 -41.29 -27.29
C ASP A 124 -5.38 -42.04 -28.18
N ILE A 125 -4.11 -41.62 -28.16
CA ILE A 125 -3.03 -42.29 -28.89
C ILE A 125 -2.82 -43.71 -28.35
N ALA A 126 -2.80 -43.90 -27.03
CA ALA A 126 -2.63 -45.19 -26.40
C ALA A 126 -3.79 -46.14 -26.74
N ALA A 127 -5.03 -45.65 -26.68
CA ALA A 127 -6.23 -46.40 -27.03
C ALA A 127 -6.21 -46.85 -28.51
N ALA A 128 -5.84 -45.95 -29.43
CA ALA A 128 -5.70 -46.27 -30.85
C ALA A 128 -4.66 -47.37 -31.11
N GLN A 129 -3.51 -47.30 -30.44
CA GLN A 129 -2.46 -48.32 -30.53
C GLN A 129 -2.93 -49.68 -29.98
N PHE A 130 -3.62 -49.67 -28.84
CA PHE A 130 -4.17 -50.88 -28.23
C PHE A 130 -5.19 -51.58 -29.14
N LEU A 131 -6.13 -50.81 -29.72
CA LEU A 131 -7.13 -51.33 -30.66
C LEU A 131 -6.48 -51.92 -31.91
N ARG A 132 -5.45 -51.25 -32.46
CA ARG A 132 -4.67 -51.75 -33.60
C ARG A 132 -3.98 -53.08 -33.27
N ALA A 133 -3.32 -53.18 -32.11
CA ALA A 133 -2.66 -54.40 -31.67
C ALA A 133 -3.65 -55.56 -31.51
N ARG A 134 -4.84 -55.29 -30.95
CA ARG A 134 -5.91 -56.29 -30.80
C ARG A 134 -6.42 -56.80 -32.14
N ARG A 135 -6.58 -55.93 -33.13
CA ARG A 135 -7.02 -56.29 -34.49
C ARG A 135 -6.00 -57.22 -35.19
N ILE A 136 -4.70 -56.92 -35.08
CA ILE A 136 -3.63 -57.77 -35.64
C ILE A 136 -3.63 -59.15 -34.99
N ARG A 137 -3.86 -59.21 -33.67
CA ARG A 137 -3.86 -60.46 -32.90
C ARG A 137 -5.09 -61.33 -33.21
N GLY A 138 -6.24 -60.72 -33.47
CA GLY A 138 -7.48 -61.40 -33.88
C GLY A 138 -7.44 -61.91 -35.32
N ALA A 139 -6.75 -61.22 -36.24
CA ALA A 139 -6.61 -61.65 -37.64
C ALA A 139 -5.62 -62.81 -37.86
N ARG A 140 -4.91 -63.24 -36.81
CA ARG A 140 -3.96 -64.37 -36.82
C ARG A 140 -4.53 -65.67 -36.26
N ARG A 141 -5.81 -65.69 -35.88
CA ARG A 141 -6.58 -66.89 -35.52
C ARG A 141 -7.53 -67.23 -36.65
#